data_AF-A0A1I2EBV6-F1
#
_entry.id   AF-A0A1I2EBV6-F1
#
_cell.length_a   1.000
_cell.length_b   1.000
_cell.length_c   1.000
_cell.angle_alpha   90.00
_cell.angle_beta   90.00
_cell.angle_gamma   90.00
#
_symmetry.space_group_name_H-M   'P 1'
#
loop_
_entity.id
_entity.type
_entity.pdbx_description
1 polymer ?
#
loop_
_entity_poly.entity_id
_entity_poly.type
_entity_poly.pdbx_seq_one_letter_code
_entity_poly.pdbx_strand_id
1 'polypeptide(L)'
;MITEFIGQGLTDNVEESTGDYICSSLKEEVFTDITFFVAFMRSKGLLKLKPFIQTAIAQKRNITIYVGIDDKITSKEALEMLLELDVEAYVYNSKRYIFHPKIYLFEGELRNRIIVGSSNLTKTGLFFNIESSILLDFTGEDKSGFKVLNQLKEYYSPLLEFDSDNLDKVTPEHIKFLVDNSRVSIEQYESDEDYTVNAHDNSKEKNRNPKIGELGNIEISENKKSPKRYELKITEEYLEKWDSMFERMKEFKEKYNKTTVPRDYHDRTLYGWFRKQKNIYNHPTLKMPEEHLEKLISIDFHFEDGHKERERLIELNWLRILKEALEAGENVKANHRYKFNNETIGTFLVGVKQANNENPPRKLELRKEIEELGFDYKETSRKPEHVVQRYLDKLVNDENPNKMSYQNHFNSAILPKKNKISAELKKELEEVWELQFEEPRTWEKKSKVQDYTPEWKAFRYNRTLNPEGKWYKGKSHMGDIYEWVWGKKKNKRKMDLVIDRFNEQEKRELKNEGFPID
;
A
#
# COMPACT_ATOMS: atom_id res chain seq x y z
N MET A 1 -21.01 -4.97 11.39
CA MET A 1 -21.96 -4.82 10.27
C MET A 1 -21.19 -4.87 8.98
N ILE A 2 -21.61 -5.71 8.06
CA ILE A 2 -21.16 -5.74 6.68
C ILE A 2 -22.02 -4.73 5.90
N THR A 3 -21.38 -3.88 5.11
CA THR A 3 -22.05 -2.92 4.23
C THR A 3 -21.53 -3.10 2.82
N GLU A 4 -22.42 -3.42 1.88
CA GLU A 4 -22.06 -3.70 0.49
C GLU A 4 -22.90 -2.85 -0.47
N PHE A 5 -22.25 -2.28 -1.48
CA PHE A 5 -22.94 -1.63 -2.60
C PHE A 5 -23.22 -2.66 -3.67
N ILE A 6 -24.50 -2.87 -3.97
CA ILE A 6 -24.97 -3.76 -5.01
C ILE A 6 -25.24 -2.91 -6.25
N GLY A 7 -24.35 -2.99 -7.23
CA GLY A 7 -24.53 -2.36 -8.54
C GLY A 7 -24.82 -3.41 -9.60
N GLN A 8 -25.86 -3.19 -10.41
CA GLN A 8 -26.24 -4.08 -11.52
C GLN A 8 -26.39 -3.29 -12.83
N GLY A 9 -26.34 -3.99 -13.96
CA GLY A 9 -26.62 -3.46 -15.30
C GLY A 9 -25.52 -2.63 -15.98
N LEU A 10 -24.51 -2.13 -15.24
CA LEU A 10 -23.39 -1.37 -15.82
C LEU A 10 -22.19 -2.22 -16.27
N THR A 11 -22.08 -3.44 -15.76
CA THR A 11 -21.01 -4.38 -16.10
C THR A 11 -21.61 -5.63 -16.70
N ASP A 12 -20.84 -6.36 -17.51
CA ASP A 12 -21.29 -7.65 -18.06
C ASP A 12 -21.44 -8.76 -17.00
N ASN A 13 -21.14 -8.46 -15.73
CA ASN A 13 -21.39 -9.38 -14.63
C ASN A 13 -22.89 -9.39 -14.27
N VAL A 14 -23.52 -10.55 -14.47
CA VAL A 14 -24.95 -10.79 -14.18
C VAL A 14 -25.13 -11.60 -12.90
N GLU A 15 -24.05 -12.00 -12.22
CA GLU A 15 -24.05 -12.97 -11.12
C GLU A 15 -24.11 -12.34 -9.72
N GLU A 16 -24.33 -11.03 -9.61
CA GLU A 16 -24.43 -10.30 -8.32
C GLU A 16 -25.50 -9.20 -8.35
N SER A 17 -26.66 -9.48 -8.94
CA SER A 17 -27.79 -8.55 -8.99
C SER A 17 -28.55 -8.49 -7.66
N THR A 18 -29.39 -7.47 -7.46
CA THR A 18 -30.23 -7.39 -6.23
C THR A 18 -31.09 -8.64 -6.06
N GLY A 19 -31.57 -9.23 -7.17
CA GLY A 19 -32.29 -10.51 -7.15
C GLY A 19 -31.46 -11.67 -6.60
N ASP A 20 -30.16 -11.74 -6.91
CA ASP A 20 -29.27 -12.79 -6.38
C ASP A 20 -29.12 -12.69 -4.86
N TYR A 21 -28.92 -11.46 -4.34
CA TYR A 21 -28.83 -11.22 -2.90
C TYR A 21 -30.13 -11.55 -2.18
N ILE A 22 -31.29 -11.22 -2.76
CA ILE A 22 -32.60 -11.57 -2.19
C ILE A 22 -32.77 -13.09 -2.14
N CYS A 23 -32.51 -13.80 -3.24
CA CYS A 23 -32.62 -15.27 -3.28
C CYS A 23 -31.67 -15.95 -2.29
N SER A 24 -30.43 -15.46 -2.14
CA SER A 24 -29.50 -15.95 -1.12
C SER A 24 -30.02 -15.71 0.29
N SER A 25 -30.56 -14.52 0.55
CA SER A 25 -31.12 -14.18 1.86
C SER A 25 -32.35 -15.03 2.20
N LEU A 26 -33.22 -15.31 1.22
CA LEU A 26 -34.33 -16.24 1.37
C LEU A 26 -33.85 -17.67 1.68
N LYS A 27 -32.68 -18.09 1.20
CA LYS A 27 -32.14 -19.44 1.46
C LYS A 27 -31.57 -19.59 2.88
N GLU A 28 -31.15 -18.49 3.52
CA GLU A 28 -30.56 -18.52 4.86
C GLU A 28 -31.65 -18.75 5.94
N GLU A 29 -31.57 -19.88 6.65
CA GLU A 29 -32.53 -20.26 7.70
C GLU A 29 -32.48 -19.39 8.95
N VAL A 30 -31.40 -18.61 9.12
CA VAL A 30 -31.24 -17.69 10.26
C VAL A 30 -32.28 -16.58 10.28
N PHE A 31 -32.85 -16.23 9.11
CA PHE A 31 -33.89 -15.22 9.00
C PHE A 31 -35.26 -15.88 9.11
N THR A 32 -35.98 -15.57 10.19
CA THR A 32 -37.30 -16.11 10.53
C THR A 32 -38.44 -15.23 10.03
N ASP A 33 -38.21 -13.92 9.93
CA ASP A 33 -39.21 -12.92 9.58
C ASP A 33 -38.73 -12.12 8.36
N ILE A 34 -39.47 -12.18 7.27
CA ILE A 34 -39.10 -11.61 5.98
C ILE A 34 -40.17 -10.61 5.58
N THR A 35 -39.80 -9.33 5.46
CA THR A 35 -40.74 -8.26 5.10
C THR A 35 -40.26 -7.49 3.88
N PHE A 36 -41.07 -7.44 2.83
CA PHE A 36 -40.77 -6.65 1.62
C PHE A 36 -41.67 -5.41 1.54
N PHE A 37 -41.07 -4.25 1.29
CA PHE A 37 -41.77 -3.02 0.92
C PHE A 37 -41.37 -2.66 -0.50
N VAL A 38 -42.26 -2.88 -1.47
CA VAL A 38 -41.94 -2.74 -2.89
C VAL A 38 -42.98 -1.88 -3.60
N ALA A 39 -42.52 -0.92 -4.38
CA ALA A 39 -43.42 -0.05 -5.12
C ALA A 39 -44.21 -0.83 -6.16
N PHE A 40 -43.50 -1.65 -6.94
CA PHE A 40 -44.08 -2.41 -8.04
C PHE A 40 -43.66 -3.87 -8.02
N MET A 41 -44.61 -4.76 -8.35
CA MET A 41 -44.40 -6.20 -8.39
C MET A 41 -45.01 -6.85 -9.65
N ARG A 42 -44.26 -7.75 -10.29
CA ARG A 42 -44.70 -8.48 -11.49
C ARG A 42 -44.45 -9.97 -11.38
N SER A 43 -45.29 -10.78 -12.03
CA SER A 43 -45.31 -12.24 -11.89
C SER A 43 -43.99 -12.85 -12.34
N LYS A 44 -43.40 -12.37 -13.45
CA LYS A 44 -42.11 -12.84 -13.97
C LYS A 44 -40.94 -12.63 -12.99
N GLY A 45 -40.98 -11.58 -12.17
CA GLY A 45 -39.99 -11.32 -11.14
C GLY A 45 -40.19 -12.23 -9.94
N LEU A 46 -41.42 -12.27 -9.42
CA LEU A 46 -41.81 -13.14 -8.31
C LEU A 46 -41.56 -14.63 -8.61
N LEU A 47 -41.77 -15.06 -9.85
CA LEU A 47 -41.51 -16.43 -10.31
C LEU A 47 -40.05 -16.86 -10.09
N LYS A 48 -39.09 -15.93 -10.12
CA LYS A 48 -37.68 -16.22 -9.84
C LYS A 48 -37.41 -16.47 -8.36
N LEU A 49 -38.17 -15.82 -7.48
CA LEU A 49 -38.09 -16.00 -6.02
C LEU A 49 -38.95 -17.17 -5.53
N LYS A 50 -39.96 -17.58 -6.32
CA LYS A 50 -40.95 -18.61 -5.98
C LYS A 50 -40.36 -19.86 -5.30
N PRO A 51 -39.30 -20.52 -5.82
CA PRO A 51 -38.74 -21.71 -5.18
C PRO A 51 -38.20 -21.43 -3.76
N PHE A 52 -37.56 -20.28 -3.56
CA PHE A 52 -36.99 -19.88 -2.28
C PHE A 52 -38.06 -19.50 -1.26
N ILE A 53 -39.11 -18.80 -1.72
CA ILE A 53 -40.30 -18.48 -0.91
C ILE A 53 -40.99 -19.77 -0.46
N GLN A 54 -41.19 -20.74 -1.36
CA GLN A 54 -41.79 -22.03 -1.00
C GLN A 54 -40.98 -22.79 0.06
N THR A 55 -39.65 -22.81 -0.07
CA THR A 55 -38.78 -23.40 0.95
C THR A 55 -38.91 -22.67 2.28
N ALA A 56 -38.96 -21.34 2.27
CA ALA A 56 -39.13 -20.54 3.48
C ALA A 56 -40.44 -20.81 4.21
N ILE A 57 -41.53 -20.90 3.47
CA ILE A 57 -42.86 -21.22 4.02
C ILE A 57 -42.90 -22.66 4.55
N ALA A 58 -42.30 -23.61 3.84
CA ALA A 58 -42.19 -25.00 4.33
C ALA A 58 -41.39 -25.10 5.65
N GLN A 59 -40.44 -24.19 5.86
CA GLN A 59 -39.68 -24.03 7.11
C GLN A 59 -40.43 -23.22 8.17
N LYS A 60 -41.70 -22.86 7.94
CA LYS A 60 -42.56 -22.07 8.84
C LYS A 60 -42.01 -20.68 9.17
N ARG A 61 -41.34 -20.06 8.20
CA ARG A 61 -40.89 -18.66 8.31
C ARG A 61 -42.00 -17.70 7.89
N ASN A 62 -42.04 -16.54 8.52
CA ASN A 62 -43.03 -15.52 8.25
C ASN A 62 -42.59 -14.68 7.04
N ILE A 63 -43.48 -14.52 6.06
CA ILE A 63 -43.22 -13.68 4.88
C ILE A 63 -44.39 -12.72 4.71
N THR A 64 -44.10 -11.42 4.78
CA THR A 64 -45.09 -10.35 4.57
C THR A 64 -44.64 -9.41 3.45
N ILE A 65 -45.53 -9.10 2.51
CA ILE A 65 -45.23 -8.21 1.39
C ILE A 65 -46.21 -7.03 1.36
N TYR A 66 -45.68 -5.82 1.48
CA TYR A 66 -46.37 -4.55 1.25
C TYR A 66 -46.05 -4.06 -0.16
N VAL A 67 -47.08 -3.91 -0.99
CA VAL A 67 -46.91 -3.57 -2.41
C VAL A 67 -47.75 -2.36 -2.82
N GLY A 68 -47.15 -1.47 -3.63
CA GLY A 68 -47.86 -0.36 -4.25
C GLY A 68 -48.57 -0.77 -5.54
N ILE A 69 -49.56 0.03 -5.95
CA ILE A 69 -50.30 -0.17 -7.21
C ILE A 69 -50.34 1.09 -8.08
N ASP A 70 -49.56 2.11 -7.70
CA ASP A 70 -49.41 3.32 -8.48
C ASP A 70 -48.90 3.02 -9.90
N ASP A 71 -49.28 3.87 -10.85
CA ASP A 71 -48.98 3.73 -12.28
C ASP A 71 -49.42 2.40 -12.94
N LYS A 72 -50.24 1.59 -12.24
CA LYS A 72 -50.77 0.30 -12.70
C LYS A 72 -49.68 -0.71 -13.08
N ILE A 73 -48.50 -0.56 -12.51
CA ILE A 73 -47.37 -1.42 -12.85
C ILE A 73 -47.52 -2.77 -12.15
N THR A 74 -47.99 -2.81 -10.90
CA THR A 74 -48.25 -4.09 -10.21
C THR A 74 -49.34 -4.88 -10.94
N SER A 75 -49.10 -6.17 -11.16
CA SER A 75 -49.99 -7.03 -11.94
C SER A 75 -50.90 -7.91 -11.09
N LYS A 76 -52.06 -8.24 -11.67
CA LYS A 76 -53.01 -9.22 -11.13
C LYS A 76 -52.33 -10.56 -10.88
N GLU A 77 -51.59 -11.08 -11.86
CA GLU A 77 -50.94 -12.39 -11.80
C GLU A 77 -49.90 -12.47 -10.68
N ALA A 78 -49.23 -11.36 -10.35
CA ALA A 78 -48.32 -11.33 -9.22
C ALA A 78 -49.05 -11.43 -7.88
N LEU A 79 -50.17 -10.71 -7.73
CA LEU A 79 -50.99 -10.76 -6.51
C LEU A 79 -51.64 -12.14 -6.33
N GLU A 80 -52.13 -12.75 -7.41
CA GLU A 80 -52.67 -14.10 -7.40
C GLU A 80 -51.60 -15.13 -7.01
N MET A 81 -50.37 -14.99 -7.52
CA MET A 81 -49.26 -15.87 -7.15
C MET A 81 -48.89 -15.76 -5.66
N LEU A 82 -49.02 -14.60 -5.03
CA LEU A 82 -48.82 -14.47 -3.58
C LEU A 82 -49.87 -15.25 -2.79
N LEU A 83 -51.13 -15.22 -3.22
CA LEU A 83 -52.20 -16.03 -2.62
C LEU A 83 -51.96 -17.53 -2.80
N GLU A 84 -51.53 -17.96 -4.00
CA GLU A 84 -51.19 -19.37 -4.27
C GLU A 84 -50.03 -19.87 -3.39
N LEU A 85 -49.12 -18.98 -3.02
CA LEU A 85 -47.98 -19.28 -2.19
C LEU A 85 -48.28 -19.22 -0.70
N ASP A 86 -49.48 -18.82 -0.28
CA ASP A 86 -49.84 -18.57 1.12
C ASP A 86 -48.94 -17.50 1.77
N VAL A 87 -48.56 -16.46 1.00
CA VAL A 87 -47.80 -15.31 1.50
C VAL A 87 -48.76 -14.24 1.99
N GLU A 88 -48.51 -13.69 3.18
CA GLU A 88 -49.26 -12.55 3.66
C GLU A 88 -48.92 -11.30 2.84
N ALA A 89 -49.90 -10.73 2.15
CA ALA A 89 -49.69 -9.59 1.27
C ALA A 89 -50.72 -8.49 1.49
N TYR A 90 -50.27 -7.24 1.38
CA TYR A 90 -51.09 -6.06 1.56
C TYR A 90 -50.77 -5.04 0.48
N VAL A 91 -51.80 -4.47 -0.14
CA VAL A 91 -51.66 -3.37 -1.08
C VAL A 91 -51.74 -2.07 -0.30
N TYR A 92 -50.74 -1.22 -0.48
CA TYR A 92 -50.81 0.17 -0.05
C TYR A 92 -51.27 1.05 -1.21
N ASN A 93 -52.32 1.83 -0.99
CA ASN A 93 -52.87 2.72 -2.01
C ASN A 93 -53.34 4.03 -1.40
N SER A 94 -52.57 5.10 -1.61
CA SER A 94 -52.94 6.45 -1.17
C SER A 94 -53.41 7.29 -2.35
N LYS A 95 -54.48 8.08 -2.16
CA LYS A 95 -54.95 9.02 -3.20
C LYS A 95 -54.00 10.20 -3.43
N ARG A 96 -53.05 10.44 -2.53
CA ARG A 96 -52.23 11.67 -2.51
C ARG A 96 -50.76 11.42 -2.84
N TYR A 97 -50.22 10.26 -2.49
CA TYR A 97 -48.79 9.98 -2.59
C TYR A 97 -48.55 8.57 -3.13
N ILE A 98 -47.50 8.44 -3.94
CA ILE A 98 -47.07 7.16 -4.50
C ILE A 98 -46.34 6.36 -3.44
N PHE A 99 -46.68 5.08 -3.30
CA PHE A 99 -45.91 4.15 -2.48
C PHE A 99 -44.69 3.66 -3.25
N HIS A 100 -43.54 4.33 -3.06
CA HIS A 100 -42.34 4.07 -3.84
C HIS A 100 -41.14 3.39 -3.11
N PRO A 101 -41.28 2.71 -1.95
CA PRO A 101 -40.15 2.05 -1.31
C PRO A 101 -39.74 0.77 -2.05
N LYS A 102 -38.48 0.37 -1.86
CA LYS A 102 -37.85 -0.82 -2.45
C LYS A 102 -36.87 -1.38 -1.43
N ILE A 103 -37.44 -2.06 -0.45
CA ILE A 103 -36.78 -2.53 0.75
C ILE A 103 -37.09 -4.01 0.90
N TYR A 104 -36.03 -4.79 1.10
CA TYR A 104 -36.11 -6.21 1.42
C TYR A 104 -35.46 -6.40 2.79
N LEU A 105 -36.30 -6.67 3.79
CA LEU A 105 -35.90 -6.83 5.18
C LEU A 105 -35.97 -8.32 5.56
N PHE A 106 -34.88 -8.82 6.15
CA PHE A 106 -34.75 -10.17 6.65
C PHE A 106 -34.30 -10.09 8.11
N GLU A 107 -35.09 -10.63 9.03
CA GLU A 107 -34.85 -10.55 10.45
C GLU A 107 -34.76 -11.94 11.08
N GLY A 108 -33.92 -12.05 12.09
CA GLY A 108 -33.68 -13.27 12.83
C GLY A 108 -33.03 -12.96 14.17
N GLU A 109 -33.07 -13.93 15.08
CA GLU A 109 -32.54 -13.77 16.44
C GLU A 109 -31.05 -13.41 16.44
N LEU A 110 -30.27 -14.04 15.55
CA LEU A 110 -28.82 -13.89 15.52
C LEU A 110 -28.35 -12.83 14.50
N ARG A 111 -29.12 -12.60 13.44
CA ARG A 111 -28.69 -11.83 12.27
C ARG A 111 -29.87 -11.13 11.62
N ASN A 112 -29.64 -9.91 11.17
CA ASN A 112 -30.59 -9.12 10.40
C ASN A 112 -29.91 -8.63 9.11
N ARG A 113 -30.72 -8.46 8.07
CA ARG A 113 -30.28 -7.96 6.78
C ARG A 113 -31.31 -7.01 6.18
N ILE A 114 -30.82 -5.89 5.67
CA ILE A 114 -31.60 -4.88 4.97
C ILE A 114 -30.98 -4.69 3.59
N ILE A 115 -31.77 -4.86 2.55
CA ILE A 115 -31.40 -4.48 1.18
C ILE A 115 -32.33 -3.35 0.76
N VAL A 116 -31.79 -2.17 0.50
CA VAL A 116 -32.57 -0.98 0.13
C VAL A 116 -31.95 -0.28 -1.08
N GLY A 117 -32.76 0.08 -2.06
CA GLY A 117 -32.24 0.65 -3.31
C GLY A 117 -33.30 1.04 -4.32
N SER A 118 -32.97 0.87 -5.60
CA SER A 118 -33.82 1.24 -6.74
C SER A 118 -34.48 0.04 -7.44
N SER A 119 -34.17 -1.19 -7.02
CA SER A 119 -34.74 -2.42 -7.58
C SER A 119 -36.16 -2.72 -7.08
N ASN A 120 -37.15 -2.67 -7.98
CA ASN A 120 -38.50 -3.20 -7.74
C ASN A 120 -38.55 -4.73 -7.90
N LEU A 121 -39.62 -5.37 -7.40
CA LEU A 121 -39.87 -6.81 -7.54
C LEU A 121 -40.42 -7.17 -8.93
N THR A 122 -39.64 -6.83 -9.94
CA THR A 122 -39.87 -7.12 -11.36
C THR A 122 -38.65 -7.83 -11.92
N LYS A 123 -38.80 -8.64 -12.97
CA LYS A 123 -37.66 -9.39 -13.53
C LYS A 123 -36.54 -8.45 -14.01
N THR A 124 -36.87 -7.35 -14.66
CA THR A 124 -35.90 -6.35 -15.11
C THR A 124 -35.29 -5.57 -13.95
N GLY A 125 -36.10 -5.09 -12.99
CA GLY A 125 -35.60 -4.37 -11.82
C GLY A 125 -34.68 -5.22 -10.93
N LEU A 126 -34.94 -6.52 -10.82
CA LEU A 126 -34.12 -7.41 -10.00
C LEU A 126 -32.81 -7.84 -10.65
N PHE A 127 -32.77 -7.99 -11.99
CA PHE A 127 -31.69 -8.71 -12.68
C PHE A 127 -31.00 -7.96 -13.82
N PHE A 128 -31.63 -6.95 -14.44
CA PHE A 128 -31.15 -6.42 -15.72
C PHE A 128 -30.98 -4.90 -15.77
N ASN A 129 -31.89 -4.14 -15.15
CA ASN A 129 -31.81 -2.69 -15.15
C ASN A 129 -30.50 -2.22 -14.50
N ILE A 130 -30.07 -1.01 -14.88
CA ILE A 130 -29.05 -0.28 -14.13
C ILE A 130 -29.68 0.18 -12.82
N GLU A 131 -29.39 -0.55 -11.74
CA GLU A 131 -29.92 -0.29 -10.41
C GLU A 131 -28.79 -0.22 -9.39
N SER A 132 -29.08 0.42 -8.27
CA SER A 132 -28.18 0.52 -7.13
C SER A 132 -28.92 0.24 -5.84
N SER A 133 -28.37 -0.66 -5.05
CA SER A 133 -28.86 -1.00 -3.71
C SER A 133 -27.72 -1.03 -2.71
N ILE A 134 -28.06 -0.84 -1.43
CA ILE A 134 -27.14 -1.05 -0.30
C ILE A 134 -27.64 -2.26 0.48
N LEU A 135 -26.74 -3.18 0.76
CA LEU A 135 -26.94 -4.26 1.71
C LEU A 135 -26.29 -3.89 3.04
N LEU A 136 -27.08 -3.98 4.11
CA LEU A 136 -26.64 -3.90 5.49
C LEU A 136 -26.89 -5.25 6.12
N ASP A 137 -25.85 -5.90 6.62
CA ASP A 137 -25.94 -7.22 7.24
C ASP A 137 -25.22 -7.21 8.59
N PHE A 138 -25.94 -7.56 9.65
CA PHE A 138 -25.46 -7.31 11.00
C PHE A 138 -26.06 -8.25 12.04
N THR A 139 -25.37 -8.41 13.16
CA THR A 139 -25.76 -9.28 14.28
C THR A 139 -26.25 -8.48 15.48
N GLY A 140 -26.68 -9.18 16.53
CA GLY A 140 -27.13 -8.63 17.83
C GLY A 140 -26.22 -7.55 18.45
N GLU A 141 -24.93 -7.56 18.15
CA GLU A 141 -23.94 -6.67 18.76
C GLU A 141 -23.82 -5.30 18.04
N ASP A 142 -24.39 -5.17 16.83
CA ASP A 142 -24.19 -3.99 16.00
C ASP A 142 -25.20 -2.87 16.26
N LYS A 143 -24.80 -1.92 17.10
CA LYS A 143 -25.62 -0.75 17.46
C LYS A 143 -26.04 0.11 16.26
N SER A 144 -25.20 0.18 15.22
CA SER A 144 -25.49 1.00 14.03
C SER A 144 -26.54 0.32 13.16
N GLY A 145 -26.44 -0.99 12.97
CA GLY A 145 -27.44 -1.80 12.28
C GLY A 145 -28.81 -1.70 12.94
N PHE A 146 -28.89 -1.89 14.26
CA PHE A 146 -30.16 -1.76 15.00
C PHE A 146 -30.73 -0.33 14.98
N LYS A 147 -29.88 0.70 14.97
CA LYS A 147 -30.36 2.07 14.81
C LYS A 147 -31.11 2.23 13.48
N VAL A 148 -30.54 1.75 12.37
CA VAL A 148 -31.17 1.82 11.05
C VAL A 148 -32.46 0.99 11.03
N LEU A 149 -32.43 -0.24 11.57
CA LEU A 149 -33.60 -1.10 11.65
C LEU A 149 -34.76 -0.47 12.43
N ASN A 150 -34.47 0.10 13.59
CA ASN A 150 -35.48 0.76 14.43
C ASN A 150 -36.08 1.97 13.73
N GLN A 151 -35.26 2.81 13.08
CA GLN A 151 -35.75 3.96 12.31
C GLN A 151 -36.64 3.53 11.14
N LEU A 152 -36.28 2.44 10.45
CA LEU A 152 -37.07 1.86 9.38
C LEU A 152 -38.43 1.38 9.92
N LYS A 153 -38.42 0.60 11.01
CA LYS A 153 -39.64 0.08 11.63
C LYS A 153 -40.54 1.18 12.19
N GLU A 154 -39.97 2.19 12.83
CA GLU A 154 -40.70 3.35 13.34
C GLU A 154 -41.40 4.09 12.20
N TYR A 155 -40.70 4.32 11.09
CA TYR A 155 -41.28 4.98 9.92
C TYR A 155 -42.42 4.18 9.27
N TYR A 156 -42.27 2.85 9.18
CA TYR A 156 -43.30 1.96 8.62
C TYR A 156 -44.25 1.38 9.67
N SER A 157 -44.26 1.90 10.90
CA SER A 157 -45.13 1.43 11.97
C SER A 157 -46.61 1.40 11.58
N PRO A 158 -47.19 2.38 10.84
CA PRO A 158 -48.60 2.30 10.45
C PRO A 158 -48.93 1.11 9.53
N LEU A 159 -47.93 0.58 8.82
CA LEU A 159 -48.09 -0.60 7.98
C LEU A 159 -47.87 -1.87 8.81
N LEU A 160 -46.82 -1.89 9.63
CA LEU A 160 -46.44 -3.03 10.48
C LEU A 160 -47.44 -3.31 11.60
N GLU A 161 -48.09 -2.28 12.13
CA GLU A 161 -49.10 -2.34 13.19
C GLU A 161 -50.53 -2.45 12.64
N PHE A 162 -50.69 -2.41 11.31
CA PHE A 162 -51.98 -2.47 10.60
C PHE A 162 -52.95 -1.31 10.89
N ASP A 163 -52.42 -0.15 11.27
CA ASP A 163 -53.20 1.06 11.62
C ASP A 163 -53.47 2.01 10.44
N SER A 164 -52.90 1.73 9.25
CA SER A 164 -53.05 2.59 8.08
C SER A 164 -54.38 2.39 7.34
N ASP A 165 -55.18 3.46 7.21
CA ASP A 165 -56.41 3.49 6.38
C ASP A 165 -56.18 3.22 4.87
N ASN A 166 -54.93 3.29 4.41
CA ASN A 166 -54.56 3.07 3.00
C ASN A 166 -54.03 1.66 2.73
N LEU A 167 -54.24 0.72 3.67
CA LEU A 167 -53.70 -0.63 3.62
C LEU A 167 -54.82 -1.67 3.48
N ASP A 168 -54.83 -2.39 2.37
CA ASP A 168 -55.84 -3.39 2.07
C ASP A 168 -55.18 -4.78 1.93
N LYS A 169 -55.66 -5.78 2.70
CA LYS A 169 -55.16 -7.16 2.59
C LYS A 169 -55.47 -7.72 1.20
N VAL A 170 -54.51 -8.43 0.60
CA VAL A 170 -54.72 -9.11 -0.67
C VAL A 170 -55.65 -10.30 -0.44
N THR A 171 -56.80 -10.30 -1.10
CA THR A 171 -57.77 -11.40 -1.15
C THR A 171 -58.28 -11.57 -2.59
N PRO A 172 -58.91 -12.69 -2.96
CA PRO A 172 -59.53 -12.85 -4.27
C PRO A 172 -60.52 -11.72 -4.62
N GLU A 173 -61.32 -11.28 -3.65
CA GLU A 173 -62.30 -10.20 -3.81
C GLU A 173 -61.60 -8.86 -4.01
N HIS A 174 -60.52 -8.60 -3.27
CA HIS A 174 -59.75 -7.39 -3.41
C HIS A 174 -59.03 -7.33 -4.77
N ILE A 175 -58.41 -8.43 -5.22
CA ILE A 175 -57.81 -8.50 -6.56
C ILE A 175 -58.86 -8.22 -7.64
N LYS A 176 -60.05 -8.82 -7.51
CA LYS A 176 -61.17 -8.54 -8.43
C LYS A 176 -61.55 -7.07 -8.43
N PHE A 177 -61.68 -6.45 -7.25
CA PHE A 177 -61.93 -5.01 -7.12
C PHE A 177 -60.86 -4.17 -7.84
N LEU A 178 -59.58 -4.51 -7.66
CA LEU A 178 -58.48 -3.80 -8.32
C LEU A 178 -58.54 -3.92 -9.85
N VAL A 179 -58.86 -5.10 -10.37
CA VAL A 179 -59.02 -5.34 -11.82
C VAL A 179 -60.23 -4.59 -12.37
N ASP A 180 -61.41 -4.72 -11.73
CA ASP A 180 -62.65 -4.07 -12.16
C ASP A 180 -62.52 -2.54 -12.18
N ASN A 181 -61.70 -1.98 -11.28
CA ASN A 181 -61.41 -0.54 -11.22
C ASN A 181 -60.14 -0.13 -11.98
N SER A 182 -59.56 -1.03 -12.79
CA SER A 182 -58.37 -0.78 -13.61
C SER A 182 -57.19 -0.20 -12.82
N ARG A 183 -56.95 -0.73 -11.61
CA ARG A 183 -55.91 -0.30 -10.66
C ARG A 183 -54.62 -1.11 -10.75
N VAL A 184 -54.67 -2.30 -11.34
CA VAL A 184 -53.52 -3.18 -11.60
C VAL A 184 -53.48 -3.54 -13.08
N SER A 185 -52.32 -3.97 -13.57
CA SER A 185 -52.15 -4.49 -14.93
C SER A 185 -52.51 -5.99 -15.03
N ILE A 186 -52.71 -6.48 -16.25
CA ILE A 186 -52.97 -7.89 -16.56
C ILE A 186 -51.91 -8.34 -17.56
N GLU A 187 -51.01 -9.22 -17.13
CA GLU A 187 -49.86 -9.68 -17.93
C GLU A 187 -50.26 -10.54 -19.13
N GLN A 188 -51.40 -11.24 -19.07
CA GLN A 188 -51.85 -12.12 -20.16
C GLN A 188 -52.07 -11.39 -21.51
N TYR A 189 -52.29 -10.07 -21.49
CA TYR A 189 -52.47 -9.25 -22.69
C TYR A 189 -51.19 -8.52 -23.13
N GLU A 190 -50.08 -8.83 -22.49
CA GLU A 190 -48.80 -8.17 -22.70
C GLU A 190 -47.85 -9.14 -23.42
N SER A 191 -47.07 -8.64 -24.39
CA SER A 191 -46.09 -9.47 -25.10
C SER A 191 -45.11 -10.13 -24.11
N ASP A 192 -44.56 -11.29 -24.47
CA ASP A 192 -43.51 -11.98 -23.69
C ASP A 192 -42.27 -11.09 -23.38
N GLU A 193 -42.12 -9.98 -24.08
CA GLU A 193 -41.14 -8.93 -23.82
C GLU A 193 -41.32 -8.38 -22.39
N ASP A 194 -40.25 -8.45 -21.60
CA ASP A 194 -40.23 -7.95 -20.22
C ASP A 194 -40.68 -6.48 -20.21
N TYR A 195 -41.68 -6.14 -19.39
CA TYR A 195 -42.20 -4.78 -19.28
C TYR A 195 -41.07 -3.81 -18.89
N THR A 196 -40.58 -3.07 -19.88
CA THR A 196 -40.08 -1.73 -19.64
C THR A 196 -41.33 -0.87 -19.54
N VAL A 197 -41.67 -0.43 -18.34
CA VAL A 197 -42.63 0.68 -18.16
C VAL A 197 -42.21 1.73 -19.17
N ASN A 198 -43.10 2.12 -20.09
CA ASN A 198 -42.88 3.13 -21.13
C ASN A 198 -41.78 4.14 -20.77
N ALA A 199 -40.52 3.84 -21.12
CA ALA A 199 -39.51 4.86 -21.28
C ALA A 199 -39.77 5.36 -22.69
N HIS A 200 -40.08 6.65 -22.85
CA HIS A 200 -40.41 7.34 -24.10
C HIS A 200 -39.30 7.30 -25.16
N ASP A 201 -38.79 6.12 -25.51
CA ASP A 201 -37.66 5.99 -26.40
C ASP A 201 -37.66 4.66 -27.13
N ASN A 202 -38.34 4.67 -28.29
CA ASN A 202 -38.27 3.58 -29.26
C ASN A 202 -36.91 3.49 -29.97
N SER A 203 -35.91 4.32 -29.62
CA SER A 203 -34.57 4.28 -30.23
C SER A 203 -33.64 3.23 -29.63
N LYS A 204 -33.99 2.64 -28.47
CA LYS A 204 -33.13 1.63 -27.83
C LYS A 204 -33.21 0.29 -28.57
N GLU A 205 -32.07 -0.21 -29.02
CA GLU A 205 -31.97 -1.54 -29.63
C GLU A 205 -32.49 -2.63 -28.68
N LYS A 206 -33.46 -3.41 -29.17
CA LYS A 206 -34.05 -4.53 -28.43
C LYS A 206 -33.12 -5.74 -28.45
N ASN A 207 -32.06 -5.69 -27.66
CA ASN A 207 -31.19 -6.85 -27.43
C ASN A 207 -31.81 -7.80 -26.39
N ARG A 208 -31.62 -9.12 -26.56
CA ARG A 208 -32.11 -10.11 -25.60
C ARG A 208 -31.38 -9.96 -24.27
N ASN A 209 -32.14 -9.93 -23.16
CA ASN A 209 -31.58 -9.94 -21.82
C ASN A 209 -30.67 -11.16 -21.62
N PRO A 210 -29.56 -11.03 -20.87
CA PRO A 210 -28.66 -12.14 -20.58
C PRO A 210 -29.37 -13.24 -19.78
N LYS A 211 -28.82 -14.45 -19.84
CA LYS A 211 -29.34 -15.57 -19.03
C LYS A 211 -29.03 -15.31 -17.56
N ILE A 212 -30.05 -15.45 -16.72
CA ILE A 212 -29.89 -15.46 -15.26
C ILE A 212 -29.23 -16.79 -14.88
N GLY A 213 -28.15 -16.73 -14.11
CA GLY A 213 -27.40 -17.88 -13.62
C GLY A 213 -28.11 -18.65 -12.51
N GLU A 214 -27.35 -19.43 -11.74
CA GLU A 214 -27.88 -20.14 -10.57
C GLU A 214 -28.06 -19.17 -9.39
N LEU A 215 -29.29 -19.05 -8.89
CA LEU A 215 -29.66 -18.12 -7.83
C LEU A 215 -29.39 -18.69 -6.44
N GLY A 216 -29.16 -17.81 -5.46
CA GLY A 216 -29.09 -18.19 -4.04
C GLY A 216 -27.74 -18.73 -3.58
N ASN A 217 -26.66 -18.35 -4.28
CA ASN A 217 -25.30 -18.80 -4.00
C ASN A 217 -24.33 -17.64 -3.64
N ILE A 218 -24.85 -16.43 -3.42
CA ILE A 218 -24.07 -15.31 -2.88
C ILE A 218 -23.69 -15.57 -1.42
N GLU A 219 -22.40 -15.50 -1.13
CA GLU A 219 -21.86 -15.49 0.24
C GLU A 219 -21.53 -14.04 0.66
N ILE A 220 -22.09 -13.61 1.79
CA ILE A 220 -21.85 -12.28 2.37
C ILE A 220 -20.72 -12.37 3.38
N SER A 221 -19.58 -11.72 3.09
CA SER A 221 -18.40 -11.72 3.97
C SER A 221 -17.65 -10.40 3.94
N GLU A 222 -16.96 -10.06 5.04
CA GLU A 222 -16.14 -8.84 5.15
C GLU A 222 -14.95 -8.81 4.19
N ASN A 223 -14.44 -9.98 3.79
CA ASN A 223 -13.26 -10.12 2.93
C ASN A 223 -13.61 -10.30 1.45
N LYS A 224 -14.88 -10.11 1.07
CA LYS A 224 -15.31 -10.26 -0.32
C LYS A 224 -14.57 -9.25 -1.20
N LYS A 225 -13.87 -9.76 -2.23
CA LYS A 225 -13.19 -8.90 -3.21
C LYS A 225 -14.26 -8.17 -4.02
N SER A 226 -14.01 -6.89 -4.31
CA SER A 226 -14.89 -6.11 -5.18
C SER A 226 -15.10 -6.85 -6.51
N PRO A 227 -16.34 -6.85 -7.06
CA PRO A 227 -16.64 -7.54 -8.31
C PRO A 227 -15.73 -7.10 -9.45
N LYS A 228 -15.57 -7.97 -10.45
CA LYS A 228 -14.66 -7.79 -11.59
C LYS A 228 -14.84 -6.39 -12.20
N ARG A 229 -13.71 -5.72 -12.45
CA ARG A 229 -13.65 -4.39 -13.09
C ARG A 229 -14.36 -4.44 -14.44
N TYR A 230 -15.10 -3.37 -14.75
CA TYR A 230 -15.62 -3.05 -16.09
C TYR A 230 -14.59 -3.43 -17.16
N GLU A 231 -15.00 -4.25 -18.13
CA GLU A 231 -14.14 -4.66 -19.24
C GLU A 231 -13.90 -3.46 -20.16
N LEU A 232 -12.64 -3.16 -20.43
CA LEU A 232 -12.29 -2.01 -21.25
C LEU A 232 -12.69 -2.25 -22.70
N LYS A 233 -13.63 -1.43 -23.21
CA LYS A 233 -14.13 -1.50 -24.59
C LYS A 233 -14.07 -0.14 -25.28
N ILE A 234 -13.87 -0.17 -26.60
CA ILE A 234 -14.07 0.95 -27.52
C ILE A 234 -15.49 0.81 -28.04
N THR A 235 -16.39 1.69 -27.61
CA THR A 235 -17.81 1.70 -28.02
C THR A 235 -18.05 2.82 -29.03
N GLU A 236 -19.12 2.75 -29.82
CA GLU A 236 -19.49 3.82 -30.77
C GLU A 236 -19.69 5.16 -30.04
N GLU A 237 -20.42 5.16 -28.92
CA GLU A 237 -20.60 6.35 -28.08
C GLU A 237 -19.27 6.94 -27.57
N TYR A 238 -18.27 6.09 -27.32
CA TYR A 238 -16.93 6.55 -26.96
C TYR A 238 -16.23 7.23 -28.13
N LEU A 239 -16.40 6.73 -29.35
CA LEU A 239 -15.83 7.33 -30.56
C LEU A 239 -16.50 8.68 -30.85
N GLU A 240 -17.83 8.77 -30.77
CA GLU A 240 -18.58 10.01 -30.98
C GLU A 240 -18.14 11.15 -30.03
N LYS A 241 -17.84 10.81 -28.77
CA LYS A 241 -17.43 11.78 -27.76
C LYS A 241 -15.92 12.06 -27.77
N TRP A 242 -15.14 11.32 -28.56
CA TRP A 242 -13.68 11.33 -28.46
C TRP A 242 -13.09 12.70 -28.80
N ASP A 243 -13.54 13.31 -29.90
CA ASP A 243 -13.03 14.61 -30.36
C ASP A 243 -13.31 15.73 -29.36
N SER A 244 -14.52 15.77 -28.78
CA SER A 244 -14.87 16.74 -27.74
C SER A 244 -13.95 16.61 -26.51
N MET A 245 -13.60 15.38 -26.12
CA MET A 245 -12.67 15.15 -25.02
C MET A 245 -11.23 15.49 -25.37
N PHE A 246 -10.83 15.31 -26.64
CA PHE A 246 -9.52 15.71 -27.14
C PHE A 246 -9.33 17.23 -27.13
N GLU A 247 -10.36 18.01 -27.50
CA GLU A 247 -10.35 19.48 -27.37
C GLU A 247 -10.11 19.91 -25.91
N ARG A 248 -10.81 19.29 -24.95
CA ARG A 248 -10.59 19.55 -23.52
C ARG A 248 -9.18 19.21 -23.06
N MET A 249 -8.55 18.19 -23.65
CA MET A 249 -7.16 17.85 -23.37
C MET A 249 -6.19 18.90 -23.93
N LYS A 250 -6.48 19.49 -25.10
CA LYS A 250 -5.70 20.60 -25.64
C LYS A 250 -5.75 21.83 -24.74
N GLU A 251 -6.94 22.22 -24.29
CA GLU A 251 -7.11 23.32 -23.33
C GLU A 251 -6.34 23.07 -22.03
N PHE A 252 -6.36 21.83 -21.53
CA PHE A 252 -5.56 21.43 -20.36
C PHE A 252 -4.06 21.58 -20.63
N LYS A 253 -3.58 21.10 -21.78
CA LYS A 253 -2.18 21.24 -22.18
C LYS A 253 -1.76 22.69 -22.27
N GLU A 254 -2.54 23.55 -22.93
CA GLU A 254 -2.22 24.98 -23.04
C GLU A 254 -2.13 25.66 -21.67
N LYS A 255 -3.03 25.32 -20.76
CA LYS A 255 -3.09 25.92 -19.43
C LYS A 255 -1.94 25.48 -18.51
N TYR A 256 -1.55 24.21 -18.55
CA TYR A 256 -0.59 23.63 -17.60
C TYR A 256 0.74 23.22 -18.22
N ASN A 257 0.89 23.40 -19.54
CA ASN A 257 2.03 22.99 -20.34
C ASN A 257 2.42 21.51 -20.14
N LYS A 258 1.42 20.63 -19.98
CA LYS A 258 1.59 19.18 -19.80
C LYS A 258 0.35 18.40 -20.20
N THR A 259 0.50 17.12 -20.54
CA THR A 259 -0.61 16.21 -20.91
C THR A 259 -0.98 15.22 -19.81
N THR A 260 -0.25 15.22 -18.69
CA THR A 260 -0.51 14.38 -17.53
C THR A 260 -1.54 15.02 -16.59
N VAL A 261 -2.77 14.49 -16.58
CA VAL A 261 -3.90 14.98 -15.77
C VAL A 261 -3.87 14.41 -14.35
N PRO A 262 -3.78 15.24 -13.29
CA PRO A 262 -3.81 14.79 -11.89
C PRO A 262 -5.14 14.13 -11.49
N ARG A 263 -5.10 13.20 -10.51
CA ARG A 263 -6.30 12.50 -10.00
C ARG A 263 -7.30 13.43 -9.33
N ASP A 264 -6.80 14.47 -8.69
CA ASP A 264 -7.52 15.52 -7.98
C ASP A 264 -7.89 16.71 -8.87
N TYR A 265 -7.64 16.62 -10.19
CA TYR A 265 -8.11 17.63 -11.12
C TYR A 265 -9.64 17.73 -11.10
N HIS A 266 -10.16 18.97 -11.07
CA HIS A 266 -11.59 19.27 -10.91
C HIS A 266 -12.44 18.64 -12.01
N ASP A 267 -11.91 18.53 -13.22
CA ASP A 267 -12.54 17.84 -14.33
C ASP A 267 -12.29 16.33 -14.26
N ARG A 268 -13.17 15.64 -13.52
CA ARG A 268 -13.10 14.19 -13.32
C ARG A 268 -13.35 13.42 -14.61
N THR A 269 -14.11 13.98 -15.55
CA THR A 269 -14.38 13.38 -16.85
C THR A 269 -13.11 13.37 -17.71
N LEU A 270 -12.37 14.48 -17.76
CA LEU A 270 -11.09 14.55 -18.45
C LEU A 270 -10.06 13.60 -17.84
N TYR A 271 -9.97 13.51 -16.51
CA TYR A 271 -9.09 12.54 -15.86
C TYR A 271 -9.45 11.09 -16.21
N GLY A 272 -10.75 10.75 -16.19
CA GLY A 272 -11.24 9.44 -16.59
C GLY A 272 -10.90 9.10 -18.05
N TRP A 273 -11.10 10.05 -18.96
CA TRP A 273 -10.77 9.91 -20.37
C TRP A 273 -9.25 9.78 -20.61
N PHE A 274 -8.43 10.60 -19.96
CA PHE A 274 -6.96 10.52 -19.98
C PHE A 274 -6.49 9.12 -19.59
N ARG A 275 -7.02 8.57 -18.48
CA ARG A 275 -6.72 7.20 -18.07
C ARG A 275 -7.20 6.18 -19.07
N LYS A 276 -8.39 6.36 -19.66
CA LYS A 276 -8.93 5.47 -20.68
C LYS A 276 -7.99 5.40 -21.89
N GLN A 277 -7.44 6.52 -22.37
CA GLN A 277 -6.47 6.52 -23.47
C GLN A 277 -5.24 5.68 -23.15
N LYS A 278 -4.66 5.89 -21.96
CA LYS A 278 -3.50 5.10 -21.50
C LYS A 278 -3.81 3.62 -21.35
N ASN A 279 -4.99 3.29 -20.82
CA ASN A 279 -5.39 1.90 -20.65
C ASN A 279 -5.64 1.19 -21.99
N ILE A 280 -6.21 1.90 -22.98
CA ILE A 280 -6.42 1.34 -24.33
C ILE A 280 -5.07 1.12 -24.99
N TYR A 281 -4.17 2.12 -24.96
CA TYR A 281 -2.84 2.03 -25.57
C TYR A 281 -2.02 0.86 -25.02
N ASN A 282 -2.09 0.63 -23.71
CA ASN A 282 -1.36 -0.44 -23.02
C ASN A 282 -2.15 -1.76 -22.93
N HIS A 283 -3.32 -1.87 -23.56
CA HIS A 283 -4.12 -3.09 -23.47
C HIS A 283 -3.46 -4.23 -24.27
N PRO A 284 -3.42 -5.47 -23.76
CA PRO A 284 -2.76 -6.58 -24.47
C PRO A 284 -3.40 -6.92 -25.82
N THR A 285 -4.71 -6.68 -25.97
CA THR A 285 -5.49 -7.11 -27.14
C THR A 285 -6.29 -6.00 -27.81
N LEU A 286 -6.52 -4.87 -27.13
CA LEU A 286 -7.42 -3.83 -27.63
C LEU A 286 -6.55 -2.80 -28.35
N LYS A 287 -6.78 -2.60 -29.65
CA LYS A 287 -5.99 -1.65 -30.46
C LYS A 287 -6.65 -0.27 -30.42
N MET A 288 -5.88 0.75 -30.08
CA MET A 288 -6.31 2.15 -30.22
C MET A 288 -6.54 2.48 -31.70
N PRO A 289 -7.62 3.21 -32.05
CA PRO A 289 -7.81 3.71 -33.42
C PRO A 289 -6.63 4.57 -33.85
N GLU A 290 -6.17 4.41 -35.10
CA GLU A 290 -4.96 5.08 -35.60
C GLU A 290 -5.10 6.61 -35.57
N GLU A 291 -6.25 7.14 -35.97
CA GLU A 291 -6.57 8.57 -35.89
C GLU A 291 -6.43 9.14 -34.48
N HIS A 292 -6.88 8.39 -33.47
CA HIS A 292 -6.79 8.82 -32.07
C HIS A 292 -5.33 8.85 -31.60
N LEU A 293 -4.55 7.85 -32.00
CA LEU A 293 -3.13 7.79 -31.68
C LEU A 293 -2.38 8.97 -32.30
N GLU A 294 -2.64 9.29 -33.58
CA GLU A 294 -2.05 10.45 -34.27
C GLU A 294 -2.39 11.77 -33.58
N LYS A 295 -3.67 11.98 -33.24
CA LYS A 295 -4.12 13.17 -32.52
C LYS A 295 -3.44 13.28 -31.15
N LEU A 296 -3.33 12.19 -30.39
CA LEU A 296 -2.63 12.19 -29.10
C LEU A 296 -1.13 12.47 -29.25
N ILE A 297 -0.46 11.90 -30.26
CA ILE A 297 0.95 12.20 -30.55
C ILE A 297 1.13 13.68 -30.91
N SER A 298 0.19 14.29 -31.65
CA SER A 298 0.28 15.70 -32.05
C SER A 298 0.33 16.67 -30.87
N ILE A 299 -0.19 16.27 -29.71
CA ILE A 299 -0.17 17.06 -28.48
C ILE A 299 0.89 16.59 -27.49
N ASP A 300 1.85 15.77 -27.89
CA ASP A 300 2.87 15.22 -26.98
C ASP A 300 2.21 14.53 -25.77
N PHE A 301 1.21 13.68 -26.04
CA PHE A 301 0.49 12.95 -25.01
C PHE A 301 1.37 11.87 -24.37
N HIS A 302 1.47 11.90 -23.05
CA HIS A 302 2.29 10.95 -22.32
C HIS A 302 1.56 9.62 -22.03
N PHE A 303 1.90 8.57 -22.80
CA PHE A 303 1.33 7.23 -22.66
C PHE A 303 1.97 6.38 -21.55
N GLU A 304 3.22 6.69 -21.17
CA GLU A 304 3.96 5.94 -20.15
C GLU A 304 3.50 6.27 -18.72
N ASP A 305 4.15 5.70 -17.72
CA ASP A 305 3.83 5.97 -16.32
C ASP A 305 4.28 7.39 -15.91
N GLY A 306 3.31 8.25 -15.59
CA GLY A 306 3.58 9.63 -15.15
C GLY A 306 4.38 9.68 -13.83
N HIS A 307 4.47 8.58 -13.08
CA HIS A 307 5.41 8.47 -11.97
C HIS A 307 6.87 8.45 -12.43
N LYS A 308 7.18 7.76 -13.55
CA LYS A 308 8.53 7.72 -14.14
C LYS A 308 8.93 9.08 -14.70
N GLU A 309 8.01 9.79 -15.34
CA GLU A 309 8.23 11.16 -15.82
C GLU A 309 8.55 12.11 -14.66
N ARG A 310 7.73 12.09 -13.59
CA ARG A 310 7.99 12.89 -12.39
C ARG A 310 9.30 12.52 -11.72
N GLU A 311 9.61 11.24 -11.64
CA GLU A 311 10.89 10.75 -11.13
C GLU A 311 12.06 11.28 -11.96
N ARG A 312 11.94 11.25 -13.29
CA ARG A 312 12.98 11.77 -14.19
C ARG A 312 13.13 13.29 -14.07
N LEU A 313 12.06 14.06 -13.93
CA LEU A 313 12.14 15.51 -13.70
C LEU A 313 12.84 15.84 -12.39
N ILE A 314 12.57 15.06 -11.33
CA ILE A 314 13.26 15.19 -10.05
C ILE A 314 14.76 14.86 -10.22
N GLU A 315 15.09 13.77 -10.92
CA GLU A 315 16.47 13.39 -11.23
C GLU A 315 17.21 14.47 -12.01
N LEU A 316 16.61 15.01 -13.07
CA LEU A 316 17.18 16.11 -13.86
C LEU A 316 17.44 17.36 -13.02
N ASN A 317 16.52 17.72 -12.12
CA ASN A 317 16.74 18.84 -11.21
C ASN A 317 17.93 18.56 -10.26
N TRP A 318 18.07 17.35 -9.74
CA TRP A 318 19.22 16.99 -8.91
C TRP A 318 20.53 16.96 -9.68
N LEU A 319 20.53 16.48 -10.93
CA LEU A 319 21.70 16.54 -11.82
C LEU A 319 22.13 17.98 -12.11
N ARG A 320 21.17 18.89 -12.30
CA ARG A 320 21.45 20.34 -12.43
C ARG A 320 22.12 20.89 -11.17
N ILE A 321 21.57 20.61 -9.99
CA ILE A 321 22.15 21.05 -8.70
C ILE A 321 23.55 20.46 -8.50
N LEU A 322 23.76 19.19 -8.90
CA LEU A 322 25.07 18.53 -8.83
C LEU A 322 26.09 19.24 -9.71
N LYS A 323 25.71 19.51 -10.95
CA LYS A 323 26.56 20.21 -11.91
C LYS A 323 26.96 21.59 -11.38
N GLU A 324 26.02 22.36 -10.85
CA GLU A 324 26.29 23.68 -10.25
C GLU A 324 27.27 23.58 -9.06
N ALA A 325 27.13 22.57 -8.21
CA ALA A 325 28.04 22.36 -7.09
C ALA A 325 29.47 22.03 -7.57
N LEU A 326 29.59 21.13 -8.56
CA LEU A 326 30.89 20.75 -9.11
C LEU A 326 31.57 21.91 -9.85
N GLU A 327 30.82 22.69 -10.63
CA GLU A 327 31.31 23.89 -11.31
C GLU A 327 31.75 24.99 -10.32
N ALA A 328 31.12 25.06 -9.14
CA ALA A 328 31.55 25.94 -8.04
C ALA A 328 32.81 25.45 -7.31
N GLY A 329 33.39 24.30 -7.69
CA GLY A 329 34.57 23.72 -7.06
C GLY A 329 34.32 23.10 -5.69
N GLU A 330 33.05 22.79 -5.36
CA GLU A 330 32.70 22.17 -4.09
C GLU A 330 33.22 20.72 -4.01
N ASN A 331 33.70 20.33 -2.82
CA ASN A 331 34.01 18.93 -2.52
C ASN A 331 32.72 18.19 -2.14
N VAL A 332 31.91 17.86 -3.15
CA VAL A 332 30.61 17.20 -3.02
C VAL A 332 30.77 15.81 -2.40
N LYS A 333 29.87 15.44 -1.48
CA LYS A 333 29.91 14.14 -0.79
C LYS A 333 28.56 13.43 -0.82
N ALA A 334 28.57 12.14 -1.16
CA ALA A 334 27.44 11.22 -0.98
C ALA A 334 27.22 10.93 0.52
N ASN A 335 26.63 11.90 1.22
CA ASN A 335 26.37 11.88 2.65
C ASN A 335 25.10 12.68 2.95
N HIS A 336 24.16 12.12 3.72
CA HIS A 336 22.91 12.79 4.11
C HIS A 336 23.07 14.20 4.73
N ARG A 337 24.25 14.53 5.26
CA ARG A 337 24.55 15.86 5.84
C ARG A 337 25.00 16.90 4.82
N TYR A 338 25.46 16.48 3.64
CA TYR A 338 25.97 17.41 2.64
C TYR A 338 24.80 18.11 1.94
N LYS A 339 24.86 19.45 1.92
CA LYS A 339 23.87 20.32 1.31
C LYS A 339 24.57 21.33 0.39
N PHE A 340 23.91 21.71 -0.69
CA PHE A 340 24.30 22.79 -1.58
C PHE A 340 23.07 23.65 -1.85
N ASN A 341 23.16 24.98 -1.70
CA ASN A 341 22.03 25.90 -1.85
C ASN A 341 20.75 25.49 -1.08
N ASN A 342 20.89 25.09 0.19
CA ASN A 342 19.84 24.52 1.06
C ASN A 342 19.24 23.17 0.63
N GLU A 343 19.63 22.63 -0.52
CA GLU A 343 19.18 21.35 -1.03
C GLU A 343 20.06 20.20 -0.54
N THR A 344 19.45 19.09 -0.10
CA THR A 344 20.16 17.92 0.45
C THR A 344 20.68 16.99 -0.64
N ILE A 345 21.53 17.51 -1.53
CA ILE A 345 22.09 16.74 -2.65
C ILE A 345 22.85 15.49 -2.20
N GLY A 346 23.47 15.51 -1.02
CA GLY A 346 24.13 14.33 -0.47
C GLY A 346 23.18 13.16 -0.17
N THR A 347 21.91 13.43 0.17
CA THR A 347 20.87 12.38 0.34
C THR A 347 20.48 11.77 -1.00
N PHE A 348 20.34 12.59 -2.05
CA PHE A 348 20.07 12.11 -3.40
C PHE A 348 21.16 11.14 -3.88
N LEU A 349 22.44 11.54 -3.75
CA LEU A 349 23.58 10.69 -4.12
C LEU A 349 23.63 9.38 -3.33
N VAL A 350 23.32 9.39 -2.02
CA VAL A 350 23.23 8.15 -1.23
C VAL A 350 22.12 7.24 -1.74
N GLY A 351 20.96 7.79 -2.09
CA GLY A 351 19.85 7.04 -2.66
C GLY A 351 20.22 6.35 -3.98
N VAL A 352 20.87 7.07 -4.89
CA VAL A 352 21.34 6.49 -6.17
C VAL A 352 22.40 5.40 -5.95
N LYS A 353 23.32 5.62 -5.00
CA LYS A 353 24.33 4.61 -4.61
C LYS A 353 23.66 3.33 -4.07
N GLN A 354 22.66 3.45 -3.21
CA GLN A 354 21.98 2.31 -2.62
C GLN A 354 21.21 1.50 -3.67
N ALA A 355 20.44 2.18 -4.52
CA ALA A 355 19.65 1.53 -5.58
C ALA A 355 20.49 0.75 -6.59
N ASN A 356 21.77 1.10 -6.75
CA ASN A 356 22.71 0.42 -7.63
C ASN A 356 23.57 -0.66 -6.95
N ASN A 357 23.49 -0.80 -5.62
CA ASN A 357 24.10 -1.91 -4.89
C ASN A 357 23.16 -3.13 -4.77
N GLU A 358 21.91 -2.99 -5.20
CA GLU A 358 20.93 -4.08 -5.24
C GLU A 358 21.15 -4.98 -6.48
N ASN A 359 20.61 -6.20 -6.44
CA ASN A 359 20.68 -7.15 -7.55
C ASN A 359 19.27 -7.55 -8.02
N PRO A 360 18.84 -7.14 -9.22
CA PRO A 360 19.56 -6.34 -10.21
C PRO A 360 19.65 -4.84 -9.83
N PRO A 361 20.65 -4.09 -10.36
CA PRO A 361 20.76 -2.65 -10.14
C PRO A 361 19.56 -1.89 -10.72
N ARG A 362 18.94 -0.99 -9.95
CA ARG A 362 17.71 -0.28 -10.38
C ARG A 362 17.94 1.06 -11.09
N LYS A 363 19.08 1.73 -10.89
CA LYS A 363 19.34 3.11 -11.38
C LYS A 363 20.67 3.23 -12.12
N LEU A 364 20.97 2.29 -13.00
CA LEU A 364 22.29 2.18 -13.62
C LEU A 364 22.60 3.38 -14.53
N GLU A 365 21.65 3.79 -15.37
CA GLU A 365 21.84 4.92 -16.30
C GLU A 365 22.01 6.24 -15.55
N LEU A 366 21.18 6.53 -14.55
CA LEU A 366 21.34 7.73 -13.72
C LEU A 366 22.70 7.79 -13.02
N ARG A 367 23.24 6.64 -12.61
CA ARG A 367 24.57 6.59 -12.01
C ARG A 367 25.66 6.96 -13.02
N LYS A 368 25.56 6.50 -14.26
CA LYS A 368 26.49 6.90 -15.33
C LYS A 368 26.42 8.41 -15.58
N GLU A 369 25.21 8.98 -15.66
CA GLU A 369 25.03 10.44 -15.83
C GLU A 369 25.72 11.24 -14.71
N ILE A 370 25.64 10.76 -13.46
CA ILE A 370 26.31 11.40 -12.31
C ILE A 370 27.85 11.29 -12.41
N GLU A 371 28.36 10.12 -12.80
CA GLU A 371 29.80 9.87 -12.96
C GLU A 371 30.37 10.68 -14.14
N GLU A 372 29.61 10.86 -15.23
CA GLU A 372 29.95 11.71 -16.39
C GLU A 372 30.01 13.21 -16.03
N LEU A 373 29.19 13.68 -15.08
CA LEU A 373 29.29 15.04 -14.54
C LEU A 373 30.57 15.27 -13.71
N GLY A 374 31.32 14.22 -13.39
CA GLY A 374 32.58 14.30 -12.66
C GLY A 374 32.50 13.92 -11.17
N PHE A 375 31.36 13.37 -10.71
CA PHE A 375 31.24 12.89 -9.33
C PHE A 375 31.65 11.42 -9.19
N ASP A 376 32.70 11.14 -8.42
CA ASP A 376 33.17 9.77 -8.18
C ASP A 376 32.61 9.16 -6.87
N TYR A 377 31.76 8.13 -7.01
CA TYR A 377 31.24 7.36 -5.88
C TYR A 377 32.31 6.57 -5.09
N LYS A 378 33.49 6.33 -5.68
CA LYS A 378 34.62 5.63 -5.03
C LYS A 378 35.31 6.48 -3.98
N GLU A 379 35.38 7.80 -4.17
CA GLU A 379 35.97 8.73 -3.20
C GLU A 379 35.26 8.73 -1.84
N THR A 380 34.01 8.27 -1.79
CA THR A 380 33.21 8.18 -0.57
C THR A 380 33.01 6.74 -0.09
N SER A 381 33.69 5.77 -0.72
CA SER A 381 33.54 4.35 -0.41
C SER A 381 34.22 3.98 0.93
N ARG A 382 33.56 3.11 1.70
CA ARG A 382 34.06 2.57 2.98
C ARG A 382 34.81 1.24 2.81
N LYS A 383 34.88 0.69 1.59
CA LYS A 383 35.59 -0.57 1.37
C LYS A 383 37.09 -0.39 1.63
N PRO A 384 37.76 -1.38 2.26
CA PRO A 384 39.19 -1.28 2.61
C PRO A 384 40.07 -0.89 1.43
N GLU A 385 39.81 -1.39 0.24
CA GLU A 385 40.59 -1.19 -0.98
C GLU A 385 40.59 0.29 -1.41
N HIS A 386 39.42 0.94 -1.41
CA HIS A 386 39.32 2.37 -1.74
C HIS A 386 39.88 3.30 -0.64
N VAL A 387 39.99 2.81 0.59
CA VAL A 387 40.69 3.55 1.66
C VAL A 387 42.20 3.49 1.43
N VAL A 388 42.73 2.33 1.03
CA VAL A 388 44.14 2.15 0.66
C VAL A 388 44.48 2.96 -0.58
N GLN A 389 43.67 2.91 -1.64
CA GLN A 389 43.95 3.66 -2.87
C GLN A 389 44.02 5.17 -2.61
N ARG A 390 43.04 5.75 -1.90
CA ARG A 390 43.09 7.19 -1.53
C ARG A 390 44.30 7.53 -0.67
N TYR A 391 44.71 6.62 0.20
CA TYR A 391 45.91 6.81 1.02
C TYR A 391 47.16 6.84 0.15
N LEU A 392 47.25 5.96 -0.85
CA LEU A 392 48.34 5.92 -1.83
C LEU A 392 48.34 7.16 -2.71
N ASP A 393 47.22 7.49 -3.34
CA ASP A 393 47.09 8.66 -4.21
C ASP A 393 47.50 9.94 -3.46
N LYS A 394 47.08 10.07 -2.19
CA LYS A 394 47.47 11.20 -1.37
C LYS A 394 48.97 11.21 -1.07
N LEU A 395 49.54 10.06 -0.70
CA LEU A 395 50.96 9.95 -0.37
C LEU A 395 51.87 10.16 -1.59
N VAL A 396 51.43 9.77 -2.79
CA VAL A 396 52.16 9.97 -4.05
C VAL A 396 52.16 11.44 -4.48
N ASN A 397 51.04 12.15 -4.28
CA ASN A 397 50.87 13.53 -4.72
C ASN A 397 51.24 14.57 -3.64
N ASP A 398 51.73 14.15 -2.48
CA ASP A 398 52.16 15.04 -1.40
C ASP A 398 53.64 15.41 -1.59
N GLU A 399 53.91 16.66 -1.98
CA GLU A 399 55.28 17.14 -2.23
C GLU A 399 56.15 17.18 -0.96
N ASN A 400 55.56 17.18 0.24
CA ASN A 400 56.30 17.19 1.51
C ASN A 400 55.59 16.38 2.61
N PRO A 401 55.62 15.04 2.51
CA PRO A 401 54.78 14.18 3.33
C PRO A 401 55.26 14.12 4.78
N ASN A 402 54.37 14.46 5.72
CA ASN A 402 54.67 14.30 7.15
C ASN A 402 54.53 12.81 7.57
N LYS A 403 55.67 12.12 7.69
CA LYS A 403 55.76 10.70 8.06
C LYS A 403 54.89 10.30 9.24
N MET A 404 54.91 11.08 10.33
CA MET A 404 54.14 10.76 11.55
C MET A 404 52.63 10.85 11.33
N SER A 405 52.17 11.81 10.53
CA SER A 405 50.76 11.94 10.15
C SER A 405 50.27 10.75 9.33
N TYR A 406 51.02 10.38 8.28
CA TYR A 406 50.71 9.20 7.46
C TYR A 406 50.79 7.90 8.25
N GLN A 407 51.76 7.77 9.16
CA GLN A 407 51.87 6.62 10.05
C GLN A 407 50.65 6.49 10.98
N ASN A 408 50.19 7.59 11.56
CA ASN A 408 48.99 7.61 12.40
C ASN A 408 47.73 7.28 11.60
N HIS A 409 47.62 7.78 10.37
CA HIS A 409 46.51 7.44 9.47
C HIS A 409 46.53 5.95 9.11
N PHE A 410 47.68 5.42 8.70
CA PHE A 410 47.84 4.00 8.40
C PHE A 410 47.44 3.12 9.59
N ASN A 411 47.94 3.45 10.79
CA ASN A 411 47.67 2.67 12.00
C ASN A 411 46.20 2.68 12.43
N SER A 412 45.46 3.77 12.14
CA SER A 412 44.06 3.93 12.55
C SER A 412 43.07 3.45 11.48
N ALA A 413 43.34 3.69 10.20
CA ALA A 413 42.39 3.46 9.11
C ALA A 413 42.66 2.17 8.32
N ILE A 414 43.93 1.79 8.15
CA ILE A 414 44.36 0.72 7.24
C ILE A 414 44.75 -0.55 8.01
N LEU A 415 45.64 -0.42 9.00
CA LEU A 415 46.16 -1.54 9.78
C LEU A 415 45.07 -2.42 10.43
N PRO A 416 43.98 -1.88 11.02
CA PRO A 416 42.92 -2.71 11.61
C PRO A 416 42.18 -3.58 10.59
N LYS A 417 42.25 -3.22 9.30
CA LYS A 417 41.56 -3.88 8.20
C LYS A 417 42.52 -4.71 7.33
N LYS A 418 43.77 -4.93 7.76
CA LYS A 418 44.83 -5.59 6.98
C LYS A 418 44.46 -6.95 6.38
N ASN A 419 43.56 -7.70 7.01
CA ASN A 419 43.12 -9.02 6.52
C ASN A 419 42.13 -8.94 5.35
N LYS A 420 41.59 -7.74 5.05
CA LYS A 420 40.64 -7.49 3.96
C LYS A 420 41.24 -6.72 2.79
N ILE A 421 42.57 -6.57 2.75
CA ILE A 421 43.29 -5.86 1.69
C ILE A 421 44.01 -6.92 0.84
N SER A 422 43.92 -6.81 -0.49
CA SER A 422 44.55 -7.75 -1.41
C SER A 422 46.08 -7.73 -1.30
N ALA A 423 46.74 -8.79 -1.74
CA ALA A 423 48.20 -8.89 -1.68
C ALA A 423 48.88 -7.84 -2.57
N GLU A 424 48.29 -7.54 -3.72
CA GLU A 424 48.75 -6.55 -4.68
C GLU A 424 48.74 -5.15 -4.06
N LEU A 425 47.61 -4.75 -3.46
CA LEU A 425 47.45 -3.45 -2.79
C LEU A 425 48.36 -3.27 -1.58
N LYS A 426 48.67 -4.35 -0.87
CA LYS A 426 49.65 -4.31 0.23
C LYS A 426 51.04 -4.02 -0.28
N LYS A 427 51.44 -4.70 -1.35
CA LYS A 427 52.75 -4.54 -1.98
C LYS A 427 52.90 -3.12 -2.55
N GLU A 428 51.90 -2.62 -3.25
CA GLU A 428 51.89 -1.24 -3.77
C GLU A 428 52.05 -0.21 -2.64
N LEU A 429 51.37 -0.41 -1.50
CA LEU A 429 51.52 0.47 -0.35
C LEU A 429 52.91 0.42 0.27
N GLU A 430 53.50 -0.77 0.38
CA GLU A 430 54.86 -0.93 0.87
C GLU A 430 55.87 -0.21 -0.04
N GLU A 431 55.73 -0.37 -1.37
CA GLU A 431 56.59 0.28 -2.36
C GLU A 431 56.47 1.81 -2.31
N VAL A 432 55.25 2.36 -2.32
CA VAL A 432 55.04 3.81 -2.23
C VAL A 432 55.56 4.38 -0.90
N TRP A 433 55.39 3.65 0.20
CA TRP A 433 55.91 4.09 1.49
C TRP A 433 57.44 4.09 1.53
N GLU A 434 58.10 3.04 1.02
CA GLU A 434 59.55 2.97 0.92
C GLU A 434 60.10 4.10 0.05
N LEU A 435 59.45 4.38 -1.09
CA LEU A 435 59.83 5.47 -1.99
C LEU A 435 59.75 6.86 -1.32
N GLN A 436 58.75 7.09 -0.47
CA GLN A 436 58.53 8.40 0.15
C GLN A 436 59.31 8.61 1.44
N PHE A 437 59.66 7.55 2.17
CA PHE A 437 60.25 7.65 3.51
C PHE A 437 61.57 6.90 3.68
N GLU A 438 62.08 6.24 2.64
CA GLU A 438 63.30 5.43 2.63
C GLU A 438 63.34 4.40 3.76
N GLU A 439 62.19 3.82 4.11
CA GLU A 439 62.09 2.75 5.10
C GLU A 439 60.94 1.77 4.82
N PRO A 440 61.03 0.52 5.30
CA PRO A 440 59.98 -0.47 5.08
C PRO A 440 58.77 -0.27 5.98
N ARG A 441 57.57 -0.39 5.39
CA ARG A 441 56.31 -0.34 6.14
C ARG A 441 55.94 -1.70 6.74
N THR A 442 55.95 -1.78 8.07
CA THR A 442 55.48 -2.99 8.79
C THR A 442 53.95 -3.04 8.97
N TRP A 443 53.35 -4.22 8.77
CA TRP A 443 51.94 -4.52 9.09
C TRP A 443 51.71 -4.94 10.55
N GLU A 444 52.62 -4.52 11.43
CA GLU A 444 52.62 -4.77 12.86
C GLU A 444 52.86 -3.47 13.64
N LYS A 445 52.17 -3.34 14.78
CA LYS A 445 52.26 -2.16 15.65
C LYS A 445 53.45 -2.33 16.59
N LYS A 446 54.54 -1.57 16.39
CA LYS A 446 55.67 -1.54 17.33
C LYS A 446 55.19 -1.04 18.71
N SER A 447 55.45 -1.80 19.77
CA SER A 447 55.11 -1.43 21.15
C SER A 447 56.00 -0.27 21.63
N LYS A 448 55.43 0.73 22.31
CA LYS A 448 56.15 1.88 22.87
C LYS A 448 56.73 1.63 24.28
N VAL A 449 56.67 0.41 24.82
CA VAL A 449 57.03 0.15 26.24
C VAL A 449 58.51 -0.23 26.37
N GLN A 450 59.31 0.65 26.96
CA GLN A 450 60.67 0.37 27.39
C GLN A 450 60.67 -0.45 28.69
N ASP A 451 61.58 -1.41 28.79
CA ASP A 451 61.66 -2.37 29.88
C ASP A 451 62.83 -2.07 30.81
N TYR A 452 62.54 -1.72 32.06
CA TYR A 452 63.53 -1.29 33.06
C TYR A 452 63.86 -2.39 34.08
N THR A 453 63.58 -3.65 33.76
CA THR A 453 63.86 -4.77 34.67
C THR A 453 65.34 -4.87 35.09
N PRO A 454 66.34 -4.71 34.18
CA PRO A 454 67.76 -4.73 34.56
C PRO A 454 68.14 -3.63 35.57
N GLU A 455 67.68 -2.40 35.33
CA GLU A 455 67.92 -1.23 36.19
C GLU A 455 67.23 -1.40 37.54
N TRP A 456 66.04 -2.01 37.56
CA TRP A 456 65.32 -2.32 38.78
C TRP A 456 66.06 -3.36 39.65
N LYS A 457 66.64 -4.40 39.05
CA LYS A 457 67.50 -5.34 39.77
C LYS A 457 68.79 -4.67 40.25
N ALA A 458 69.41 -3.82 39.43
CA ALA A 458 70.60 -3.07 39.83
C ALA A 458 70.33 -2.21 41.07
N PHE A 459 69.18 -1.55 41.13
CA PHE A 459 68.73 -0.81 42.33
C PHE A 459 68.57 -1.72 43.56
N ARG A 460 67.98 -2.91 43.40
CA ARG A 460 67.77 -3.86 44.50
C ARG A 460 69.08 -4.33 45.15
N TYR A 461 70.13 -4.56 44.35
CA TYR A 461 71.40 -5.09 44.84
C TYR A 461 72.45 -4.02 45.17
N ASN A 462 72.17 -2.74 44.86
CA ASN A 462 73.08 -1.64 45.19
C ASN A 462 73.00 -1.28 46.68
N ARG A 463 73.94 -1.79 47.48
CA ARG A 463 73.99 -1.57 48.93
C ARG A 463 74.29 -0.13 49.35
N THR A 464 74.85 0.68 48.45
CA THR A 464 75.15 2.09 48.71
C THR A 464 73.89 2.96 48.59
N LEU A 465 73.06 2.71 47.58
CA LEU A 465 71.81 3.45 47.35
C LEU A 465 70.58 2.82 48.04
N ASN A 466 70.62 1.52 48.30
CA ASN A 466 69.55 0.74 48.90
C ASN A 466 70.10 -0.22 49.96
N PRO A 467 70.54 0.31 51.12
CA PRO A 467 71.17 -0.48 52.18
C PRO A 467 70.22 -1.54 52.80
N GLU A 468 68.91 -1.29 52.75
CA GLU A 468 67.87 -2.23 53.21
C GLU A 468 67.55 -3.33 52.19
N GLY A 469 68.04 -3.20 50.94
CA GLY A 469 67.79 -4.17 49.88
C GLY A 469 66.31 -4.35 49.53
N LYS A 470 65.51 -3.27 49.54
CA LYS A 470 64.08 -3.35 49.19
C LYS A 470 63.84 -3.28 47.68
N TRP A 471 62.83 -3.96 47.18
CA TRP A 471 62.37 -3.88 45.79
C TRP A 471 61.61 -2.58 45.50
N TYR A 472 61.12 -1.88 46.52
CA TYR A 472 60.41 -0.61 46.35
C TYR A 472 60.80 0.45 47.39
N LYS A 473 61.20 1.64 46.92
CA LYS A 473 61.40 2.85 47.73
C LYS A 473 60.77 4.08 47.05
N GLY A 474 60.79 5.21 47.74
CA GLY A 474 60.29 6.49 47.20
C GLY A 474 61.10 7.01 46.01
N LYS A 475 60.53 7.96 45.27
CA LYS A 475 61.12 8.54 44.04
C LYS A 475 62.53 9.09 44.24
N SER A 476 62.84 9.62 45.43
CA SER A 476 64.18 10.13 45.78
C SER A 476 65.29 9.07 45.74
N HIS A 477 64.95 7.78 45.88
CA HIS A 477 65.92 6.69 45.86
C HIS A 477 65.95 5.95 44.52
N MET A 478 64.80 5.87 43.83
CA MET A 478 64.65 5.08 42.60
C MET A 478 64.80 5.92 41.32
N GLY A 479 64.76 7.25 41.40
CA GLY A 479 64.91 8.13 40.24
C GLY A 479 63.89 7.81 39.13
N ASP A 480 64.38 7.66 37.91
CA ASP A 480 63.57 7.54 36.69
C ASP A 480 62.77 6.23 36.60
N ILE A 481 63.19 5.17 37.30
CA ILE A 481 62.47 3.90 37.31
C ILE A 481 61.29 3.88 38.30
N TYR A 482 61.14 4.90 39.15
CA TYR A 482 60.14 4.93 40.21
C TYR A 482 58.70 4.74 39.69
N GLU A 483 58.29 5.50 38.68
CA GLU A 483 56.90 5.47 38.17
C GLU A 483 56.60 4.14 37.49
N TRP A 484 57.59 3.58 36.80
CA TRP A 484 57.50 2.27 36.16
C TRP A 484 57.34 1.16 37.22
N VAL A 485 58.18 1.13 38.26
CA VAL A 485 58.10 0.14 39.35
C VAL A 485 56.83 0.32 40.19
N TRP A 486 56.45 1.54 40.51
CA TRP A 486 55.20 1.81 41.24
C TRP A 486 53.97 1.27 40.48
N GLY A 487 53.96 1.42 39.15
CA GLY A 487 52.94 0.85 38.29
C GLY A 487 52.85 -0.68 38.37
N LYS A 488 53.99 -1.37 38.54
CA LYS A 488 54.04 -2.83 38.76
C LYS A 488 53.55 -3.21 40.15
N LYS A 489 53.89 -2.42 41.17
CA LYS A 489 53.41 -2.63 42.54
C LYS A 489 51.90 -2.49 42.69
N LYS A 490 51.26 -1.63 41.88
CA LYS A 490 49.81 -1.36 41.95
C LYS A 490 48.95 -2.20 41.01
N ASN A 491 49.52 -2.81 39.98
CA ASN A 491 48.72 -3.45 38.93
C ASN A 491 49.29 -4.82 38.53
N LYS A 492 48.54 -5.88 38.85
CA LYS A 492 48.89 -7.27 38.55
C LYS A 492 49.22 -7.49 37.07
N ARG A 493 48.36 -7.05 36.15
CA ARG A 493 48.60 -7.19 34.70
C ARG A 493 49.90 -6.55 34.25
N LYS A 494 50.33 -5.46 34.90
CA LYS A 494 51.62 -4.86 34.59
C LYS A 494 52.77 -5.70 35.18
N MET A 495 52.62 -6.22 36.40
CA MET A 495 53.63 -7.09 37.03
C MET A 495 53.85 -8.39 36.25
N ASP A 496 52.77 -9.01 35.78
CA ASP A 496 52.80 -10.26 35.01
C ASP A 496 53.63 -10.17 33.73
N LEU A 497 53.83 -8.96 33.16
CA LEU A 497 54.63 -8.75 31.95
C LEU A 497 56.13 -8.93 32.14
N VAL A 498 56.61 -8.92 33.39
CA VAL A 498 58.06 -8.98 33.70
C VAL A 498 58.38 -10.02 34.76
N ILE A 499 57.38 -10.76 35.27
CA ILE A 499 57.53 -11.69 36.40
C ILE A 499 58.43 -12.89 36.07
N ASP A 500 58.45 -13.30 34.80
CA ASP A 500 59.29 -14.36 34.24
C ASP A 500 60.79 -14.04 34.33
N ARG A 501 61.14 -12.76 34.53
CA ARG A 501 62.52 -12.29 34.64
C ARG A 501 63.08 -12.32 36.06
N PHE A 502 62.26 -12.68 37.05
CA PHE A 502 62.66 -12.80 38.45
C PHE A 502 62.83 -14.28 38.82
N ASN A 503 63.82 -14.60 39.65
CA ASN A 503 63.96 -15.96 40.19
C ASN A 503 63.03 -16.21 41.39
N GLU A 504 62.91 -17.45 41.84
CA GLU A 504 61.99 -17.83 42.92
C GLU A 504 62.29 -17.18 44.28
N GLN A 505 63.53 -16.77 44.53
CA GLN A 505 63.87 -15.97 45.70
C GLN A 505 63.35 -14.54 45.54
N GLU A 506 63.65 -13.90 44.41
CA GLU A 506 63.24 -12.52 44.11
C GLU A 506 61.70 -12.38 44.07
N LYS A 507 60.99 -13.37 43.52
CA LYS A 507 59.51 -13.40 43.51
C LYS A 507 58.93 -13.44 44.92
N ARG A 508 59.50 -14.25 45.82
CA ARG A 508 59.08 -14.31 47.23
C ARG A 508 59.32 -12.98 47.94
N GLU A 509 60.47 -12.35 47.70
CA GLU A 509 60.78 -11.03 48.26
C GLU A 509 59.81 -9.94 47.75
N LEU A 510 59.54 -9.91 46.45
CA LEU A 510 58.57 -8.99 45.86
C LEU A 510 57.17 -9.20 46.43
N LYS A 511 56.73 -10.45 46.59
CA LYS A 511 55.43 -10.79 47.22
C LYS A 511 55.36 -10.29 48.66
N ASN A 512 56.43 -10.50 49.44
CA ASN A 512 56.53 -10.02 50.81
C ASN A 512 56.51 -8.48 50.91
N GLU A 513 57.00 -7.78 49.88
CA GLU A 513 56.94 -6.32 49.77
C GLU A 513 55.60 -5.78 49.22
N GLY A 514 54.62 -6.65 49.02
CA GLY A 514 53.26 -6.29 48.61
C GLY A 514 53.10 -6.07 47.11
N PHE A 515 53.96 -6.66 46.28
CA PHE A 515 53.70 -6.75 44.84
C PHE A 515 52.65 -7.84 44.54
N PRO A 516 51.76 -7.62 43.56
CA PRO A 516 50.67 -8.54 43.24
C PRO A 516 51.18 -9.75 42.45
N ILE A 517 51.86 -10.67 43.14
CA ILE A 517 52.44 -11.92 42.60
C ILE A 517 51.75 -13.10 43.30
N ASP A 518 51.34 -14.10 42.52
CA ASP A 518 50.64 -15.29 43.00
C ASP A 518 51.53 -16.23 43.82
#